data_AF-A0A9Q3WPR2-F1
#
_entry.id   AF-A0A9Q3WPR2-F1
#
_cell.length_a   1.000
_cell.length_b   1.000
_cell.length_c   1.000
_cell.angle_alpha   90.00
_cell.angle_beta   90.00
_cell.angle_gamma   90.00
#
_symmetry.space_group_name_H-M   'P 1'
#
loop_
_entity.id
_entity.type
_entity.pdbx_description
1 polymer ?
#
loop_
_entity_poly.entity_id
_entity_poly.type
_entity_poly.pdbx_seq_one_letter_code
_entity_poly.pdbx_strand_id
1 'polypeptide(L)'
;MTPSKHGSGSAAPVPAILAEMQRTIERLYLSQQDLKQQVGALGAMHPVICRSPGRPGPGTRALMRLHGGYRRRYQARAIRDCGLFDAPWYLRRNPDVRAAGVDPVVHFLEHGAREGRDPGPHFSTMFYLRTYPDIAASGLNPLWHYLTVGWREQRAIRPGMLSEG
;
A
#
# COMPACT_ATOMS: atom_id res chain seq x y z
N MET A 1 47.63 64.99 -19.03
CA MET A 1 47.24 63.57 -18.92
C MET A 1 46.03 63.47 -18.00
N THR A 2 44.83 63.41 -18.57
CA THR A 2 43.57 62.95 -17.96
C THR A 2 42.80 62.23 -19.07
N PRO A 3 41.76 61.41 -18.78
CA PRO A 3 41.53 60.54 -17.64
C PRO A 3 41.38 59.07 -18.08
N SER A 4 41.59 58.14 -17.14
CA SER A 4 41.34 56.71 -17.34
C SER A 4 39.84 56.42 -17.30
N LYS A 5 39.31 55.90 -18.41
CA LYS A 5 37.93 55.38 -18.51
C LYS A 5 37.83 54.10 -17.70
N HIS A 6 37.07 54.11 -16.61
CA HIS A 6 36.52 52.87 -16.06
C HIS A 6 35.20 52.58 -16.77
N GLY A 7 35.28 51.58 -17.66
CA GLY A 7 34.14 51.02 -18.36
C GLY A 7 33.13 50.46 -17.37
N SER A 8 31.90 50.92 -17.55
CA SER A 8 30.69 50.40 -16.95
C SER A 8 30.59 48.88 -17.15
N GLY A 9 30.84 48.10 -16.09
CA GLY A 9 30.31 46.75 -16.01
C GLY A 9 28.79 46.86 -16.00
N SER A 10 28.15 46.51 -17.11
CA SER A 10 26.69 46.47 -17.24
C SER A 10 26.15 45.42 -16.27
N ALA A 11 25.86 45.85 -15.04
CA ALA A 11 25.04 45.08 -14.12
C ALA A 11 23.67 44.93 -14.79
N ALA A 12 23.23 43.70 -15.02
CA ALA A 12 21.90 43.43 -15.55
C ALA A 12 20.87 44.23 -14.73
N PRO A 13 19.91 44.91 -15.38
CA PRO A 13 18.98 45.77 -14.67
C PRO A 13 18.23 44.92 -13.64
N VAL A 14 18.12 45.41 -12.40
CA VAL A 14 17.50 44.69 -11.26
C VAL A 14 16.19 43.97 -11.63
N PRO A 15 15.28 44.53 -12.46
CA PRO A 15 14.09 43.83 -12.92
C PRO A 15 14.34 42.54 -13.71
N ALA A 16 15.41 42.47 -14.51
CA ALA A 16 15.76 41.27 -15.28
C ALA A 16 16.26 40.15 -14.36
N ILE A 17 17.02 40.51 -13.30
CA ILE A 17 17.47 39.56 -12.28
C ILE A 17 16.27 39.01 -11.51
N LEU A 18 15.32 39.87 -11.11
CA LEU A 18 14.10 39.46 -10.43
C LEU A 18 13.23 38.54 -11.30
N ALA A 19 13.09 38.84 -12.60
CA ALA A 19 12.32 38.02 -13.53
C ALA A 19 12.95 36.64 -13.78
N GLU A 20 14.28 36.52 -13.79
CA GLU A 20 14.95 35.22 -13.89
C GLU A 20 14.84 34.44 -12.57
N MET A 21 14.90 35.14 -11.44
CA MET A 21 14.71 34.55 -10.12
C MET A 21 13.29 33.98 -9.97
N GLN A 22 12.26 34.73 -10.40
CA GLN A 22 10.87 34.27 -10.40
C GLN A 22 10.67 33.03 -11.28
N ARG A 23 11.19 33.03 -12.51
CA ARG A 23 11.14 31.87 -13.41
C ARG A 23 11.85 30.65 -12.82
N THR A 24 12.94 30.87 -12.08
CA THR A 24 13.66 29.80 -11.40
C THR A 24 12.87 29.25 -10.22
N ILE A 25 12.25 30.11 -9.40
CA ILE A 25 11.37 29.68 -8.30
C ILE A 25 10.18 28.88 -8.83
N GLU A 26 9.55 29.34 -9.92
CA GLU A 26 8.42 28.62 -10.54
C GLU A 26 8.85 27.25 -11.08
N ARG A 27 9.98 27.17 -11.78
CA ARG A 27 10.55 25.88 -12.24
C ARG A 27 10.83 24.93 -11.08
N LEU A 28 11.41 25.43 -9.99
CA LEU A 28 11.71 24.64 -8.80
C LEU A 28 10.42 24.20 -8.08
N TYR A 29 9.41 25.05 -8.03
CA TYR A 29 8.13 24.74 -7.39
C TYR A 29 7.36 23.67 -8.18
N LEU A 30 7.27 23.81 -9.51
CA LEU A 30 6.65 22.82 -10.38
C LEU A 30 7.41 21.49 -10.35
N SER A 31 8.75 21.54 -10.35
CA SER A 31 9.59 20.35 -10.17
C SER A 31 9.35 19.67 -8.82
N GLN A 32 9.23 20.43 -7.72
CA GLN A 32 8.87 19.86 -6.42
C GLN A 32 7.47 19.25 -6.40
N GLN A 33 6.49 19.85 -7.06
CA GLN A 33 5.14 19.27 -7.16
C GLN A 33 5.14 17.97 -7.93
N ASP A 34 5.85 17.90 -9.05
CA ASP A 34 6.00 16.68 -9.84
C ASP A 34 6.75 15.59 -9.06
N LEU A 35 7.83 15.96 -8.36
CA LEU A 35 8.52 15.06 -7.42
C LEU A 35 7.59 14.55 -6.32
N LYS A 36 6.70 15.38 -5.77
CA LYS A 36 5.70 14.94 -4.79
C LYS A 36 4.66 13.99 -5.41
N GLN A 37 4.23 14.22 -6.65
CA GLN A 37 3.35 13.31 -7.37
C GLN A 37 4.05 11.97 -7.66
N GLN A 38 5.30 12.01 -8.10
CA GLN A 38 6.15 10.84 -8.33
C GLN A 38 6.42 10.08 -7.03
N VAL A 39 6.74 10.76 -5.93
CA VAL A 39 6.89 10.15 -4.60
C VAL A 39 5.55 9.61 -4.08
N GLY A 40 4.42 10.26 -4.38
CA GLY A 40 3.07 9.74 -4.08
C GLY A 40 2.75 8.47 -4.88
N ALA A 41 3.10 8.44 -6.17
CA ALA A 41 3.02 7.26 -7.03
C ALA A 41 4.00 6.15 -6.59
N LEU A 42 5.18 6.53 -6.09
CA LEU A 42 6.16 5.62 -5.48
C LEU A 42 5.72 5.15 -4.08
N GLY A 43 4.87 5.91 -3.38
CA GLY A 43 4.16 5.49 -2.17
C GLY A 43 3.09 4.44 -2.46
N ALA A 44 2.60 4.39 -3.71
CA ALA A 44 1.77 3.31 -4.23
C ALA A 44 2.60 2.13 -4.80
N MET A 45 3.91 2.30 -5.01
CA MET A 45 4.86 1.26 -5.47
C MET A 45 5.80 0.73 -4.39
N HIS A 46 5.88 1.38 -3.21
CA HIS A 46 6.63 0.86 -2.08
C HIS A 46 6.03 -0.50 -1.69
N PRO A 47 6.85 -1.50 -1.29
CA PRO A 47 6.32 -2.76 -0.79
C PRO A 47 5.29 -2.36 0.24
N VAL A 48 4.03 -2.77 0.07
CA VAL A 48 3.01 -2.60 1.09
C VAL A 48 3.70 -3.09 2.35
N ILE A 49 4.15 -2.17 3.22
CA ILE A 49 4.87 -2.53 4.43
C ILE A 49 3.77 -3.13 5.26
N CYS A 50 3.61 -4.42 5.02
CA CYS A 50 2.53 -5.21 5.52
C CYS A 50 2.85 -5.28 7.01
N ARG A 51 2.24 -4.39 7.78
CA ARG A 51 2.46 -4.35 9.22
C ARG A 51 1.90 -5.67 9.73
N SER A 52 2.80 -6.62 9.97
CA SER A 52 2.44 -7.87 10.62
C SER A 52 1.57 -7.53 11.82
N PRO A 53 0.43 -8.21 12.01
CA PRO A 53 -0.36 -7.98 13.20
C PRO A 53 0.56 -8.18 14.41
N GLY A 54 0.71 -7.13 15.23
CA GLY A 54 1.59 -7.16 16.39
C GLY A 54 1.23 -8.36 17.26
N ARG A 55 2.24 -9.06 17.80
CA ARG A 55 2.03 -10.27 18.61
C ARG A 55 0.95 -9.99 19.66
N PRO A 56 -0.13 -10.80 19.73
CA PRO A 56 -1.16 -10.56 20.71
C PRO A 56 -0.56 -10.69 22.12
N GLY A 57 -0.93 -9.75 23.00
CA GLY A 57 -0.47 -9.75 24.39
C GLY A 57 -0.92 -11.01 25.16
N PRO A 58 -0.34 -11.29 26.34
CA PRO A 58 -0.63 -12.50 27.11
C PRO A 58 -2.12 -12.72 27.36
N GLY A 59 -2.85 -11.65 27.74
CA GLY A 59 -4.30 -11.69 27.96
C GLY A 59 -5.09 -12.01 26.68
N THR A 60 -4.75 -11.39 25.55
CA THR A 60 -5.39 -11.68 24.26
C THR A 60 -5.14 -13.12 23.83
N ARG A 61 -3.94 -13.66 24.07
CA ARG A 61 -3.61 -15.07 23.76
C ARG A 61 -4.41 -16.05 24.61
N ALA A 62 -4.62 -15.75 25.90
CA ALA A 62 -5.49 -16.56 26.75
C ALA A 62 -6.94 -16.54 26.24
N LEU A 63 -7.46 -15.35 25.89
CA LEU A 63 -8.82 -15.21 25.36
C LEU A 63 -9.00 -15.90 24.01
N MET A 64 -8.00 -15.89 23.14
CA MET A 64 -8.03 -16.63 21.86
C MET A 64 -8.14 -18.15 22.04
N ARG A 65 -7.60 -18.71 23.12
CA ARG A 65 -7.70 -20.14 23.44
C ARG A 65 -9.08 -20.52 23.97
N LEU A 66 -9.72 -19.58 24.67
CA LEU A 66 -11.00 -19.79 25.34
C LEU A 66 -12.21 -19.44 24.47
N HIS A 67 -12.06 -18.49 23.54
CA HIS A 67 -13.17 -17.93 22.77
C HIS A 67 -12.84 -17.81 21.28
N GLY A 68 -13.47 -18.63 20.44
CA GLY A 68 -13.31 -18.58 18.98
C GLY A 68 -13.64 -17.20 18.37
N GLY A 69 -14.56 -16.45 18.99
CA GLY A 69 -14.91 -15.09 18.56
C GLY A 69 -13.78 -14.07 18.70
N TYR A 70 -12.86 -14.24 19.67
CA TYR A 70 -11.72 -13.34 19.83
C TYR A 70 -10.71 -13.48 18.70
N ARG A 71 -10.49 -14.73 18.23
CA ARG A 71 -9.60 -15.00 17.10
C ARG A 71 -10.11 -14.33 15.82
N ARG A 72 -11.41 -14.46 15.55
CA ARG A 72 -12.10 -13.85 14.41
C ARG A 72 -11.96 -12.32 14.42
N ARG A 73 -12.25 -11.67 15.56
CA ARG A 73 -12.14 -10.20 15.71
C ARG A 73 -10.72 -9.70 15.50
N TYR A 74 -9.73 -10.42 16.04
CA TYR A 74 -8.33 -10.07 15.85
C TYR A 74 -7.89 -10.20 14.39
N GLN A 75 -8.25 -11.30 13.72
CA GLN A 75 -7.96 -11.51 12.30
C GLN A 75 -8.61 -10.45 11.42
N ALA A 76 -9.90 -10.15 11.66
CA ALA A 76 -10.61 -9.12 10.91
C ALA A 76 -9.95 -7.74 11.08
N ARG A 77 -9.57 -7.37 12.29
CA ARG A 77 -8.83 -6.11 12.51
C ARG A 77 -7.50 -6.08 11.76
N ALA A 78 -6.72 -7.15 11.87
CA ALA A 78 -5.44 -7.26 11.19
C ALA A 78 -5.57 -7.15 9.66
N ILE A 79 -6.55 -7.84 9.07
CA ILE A 79 -6.83 -7.78 7.63
C ILE A 79 -7.27 -6.37 7.23
N ARG A 80 -8.11 -5.72 8.04
CA ARG A 80 -8.55 -4.35 7.77
C ARG A 80 -7.37 -3.36 7.75
N ASP A 81 -6.43 -3.53 8.68
CA ASP A 81 -5.34 -2.57 8.89
C ASP A 81 -4.08 -2.89 8.05
N CYS A 82 -4.05 -4.00 7.31
CA CYS A 82 -2.83 -4.47 6.61
C CYS A 82 -2.48 -3.71 5.32
N GLY A 83 -3.41 -2.92 4.78
CA GLY A 83 -3.23 -2.18 3.52
C GLY A 83 -3.41 -3.02 2.24
N LEU A 84 -3.60 -4.34 2.35
CA LEU A 84 -3.90 -5.22 1.20
C LEU A 84 -5.41 -5.46 1.00
N PHE A 85 -6.23 -5.15 2.01
CA PHE A 85 -7.68 -5.24 1.92
C PHE A 85 -8.28 -3.87 1.57
N ASP A 86 -9.01 -3.81 0.46
CA ASP A 86 -9.71 -2.61 0.01
C ASP A 86 -11.23 -2.87 0.06
N ALA A 87 -11.87 -2.39 1.14
CA ALA A 87 -13.30 -2.61 1.36
C ALA A 87 -14.20 -2.00 0.26
N PRO A 88 -14.02 -0.73 -0.14
CA PRO A 88 -14.75 -0.18 -1.29
C PRO A 88 -14.58 -1.00 -2.57
N TRP A 89 -13.37 -1.42 -2.90
CA TRP A 89 -13.09 -2.24 -4.08
C TRP A 89 -13.74 -3.61 -3.98
N TYR A 90 -13.65 -4.25 -2.82
CA TYR A 90 -14.25 -5.55 -2.56
C TYR A 90 -15.77 -5.52 -2.76
N LEU A 91 -16.45 -4.52 -2.20
CA LEU A 91 -17.90 -4.36 -2.34
C LEU A 91 -18.34 -4.02 -3.77
N ARG A 92 -17.50 -3.31 -4.55
CA ARG A 92 -17.78 -3.09 -5.99
C ARG A 92 -17.69 -4.38 -6.79
N ARG A 93 -16.72 -5.25 -6.48
CA ARG A 93 -16.49 -6.51 -7.19
C ARG A 93 -17.42 -7.65 -6.72
N ASN A 94 -18.06 -7.47 -5.57
CA ASN A 94 -18.94 -8.45 -4.93
C ASN A 94 -20.31 -7.83 -4.59
N PRO A 95 -21.19 -7.64 -5.60
CA PRO A 95 -22.49 -7.01 -5.40
C PRO A 95 -23.42 -7.75 -4.45
N ASP A 96 -23.27 -9.08 -4.36
CA ASP A 96 -23.99 -9.96 -3.43
C ASP A 96 -23.67 -9.62 -1.97
N VAL A 97 -22.38 -9.44 -1.65
CA VAL A 97 -21.91 -9.03 -0.31
C VAL A 97 -22.43 -7.64 0.04
N ARG A 98 -22.39 -6.73 -0.94
CA ARG A 98 -22.91 -5.37 -0.79
C ARG A 98 -24.42 -5.37 -0.54
N ALA A 99 -25.19 -6.17 -1.29
CA ALA A 99 -26.64 -6.28 -1.12
C ALA A 99 -27.01 -6.91 0.22
N ALA A 100 -26.23 -7.88 0.71
CA ALA A 100 -26.42 -8.51 2.00
C ALA A 100 -26.09 -7.57 3.19
N GLY A 101 -25.41 -6.44 2.97
CA GLY A 101 -25.08 -5.47 4.02
C GLY A 101 -24.09 -6.00 5.07
N VAL A 102 -23.36 -7.08 4.76
CA VAL A 102 -22.40 -7.69 5.68
C VAL A 102 -21.06 -6.94 5.68
N ASP A 103 -20.31 -6.98 6.79
CA ASP A 103 -18.96 -6.42 6.82
C ASP A 103 -18.06 -7.18 5.81
N PRO A 104 -17.42 -6.47 4.86
CA PRO A 104 -16.67 -7.11 3.78
C PRO A 104 -15.43 -7.86 4.27
N VAL A 105 -14.80 -7.41 5.35
CA VAL A 105 -13.64 -8.08 5.93
C VAL A 105 -14.05 -9.38 6.60
N VAL A 106 -15.16 -9.37 7.34
CA VAL A 106 -15.75 -10.57 7.94
C VAL A 106 -16.16 -11.55 6.85
N HIS A 107 -16.85 -11.08 5.80
CA HIS A 107 -17.21 -11.92 4.66
C HIS A 107 -15.98 -12.55 4.01
N PHE A 108 -14.94 -11.76 3.74
CA PHE A 108 -13.71 -12.29 3.15
C PHE A 108 -13.01 -13.32 4.05
N LEU A 109 -12.91 -13.04 5.35
CA LEU A 109 -12.29 -13.92 6.32
C LEU A 109 -13.02 -15.27 6.40
N GLU A 110 -14.34 -15.24 6.39
CA GLU A 110 -15.17 -16.43 6.57
C GLU A 110 -15.40 -17.18 5.27
N HIS A 111 -15.77 -16.49 4.19
CA HIS A 111 -16.26 -17.08 2.95
C HIS A 111 -15.38 -16.70 1.76
N GLY A 112 -15.13 -15.39 1.57
CA GLY A 112 -14.56 -14.88 0.33
C GLY A 112 -13.20 -15.47 -0.04
N ALA A 113 -12.33 -15.74 0.93
CA ALA A 113 -11.05 -16.40 0.65
C ALA A 113 -11.20 -17.83 0.11
N ARG A 114 -12.16 -18.61 0.64
CA ARG A 114 -12.43 -19.98 0.20
C ARG A 114 -13.10 -20.01 -1.17
N GLU A 115 -13.89 -18.98 -1.46
CA GLU A 115 -14.50 -18.75 -2.76
C GLU A 115 -13.51 -18.19 -3.79
N GLY A 116 -12.26 -17.95 -3.40
CA GLY A 116 -11.23 -17.43 -4.30
C GLY A 116 -11.37 -15.94 -4.63
N ARG A 117 -12.20 -15.19 -3.89
CA ARG A 117 -12.37 -13.75 -4.07
C ARG A 117 -11.11 -13.02 -3.63
N ASP A 118 -10.70 -12.01 -4.39
CA ASP A 118 -9.54 -11.19 -4.04
C ASP A 118 -9.93 -10.15 -2.97
N PRO A 119 -9.09 -9.89 -1.96
CA PRO A 119 -9.34 -8.87 -0.92
C PRO A 119 -9.12 -7.43 -1.42
N GLY A 120 -8.39 -7.26 -2.51
CA GLY A 120 -8.02 -5.97 -3.07
C GLY A 120 -7.19 -6.13 -4.35
N PRO A 121 -6.87 -5.03 -5.04
CA PRO A 121 -6.14 -5.07 -6.31
C PRO A 121 -4.68 -5.56 -6.20
N HIS A 122 -4.12 -5.55 -4.99
CA HIS A 122 -2.70 -5.86 -4.77
C HIS A 122 -2.44 -7.29 -4.26
N PHE A 123 -3.48 -8.09 -4.02
CA PHE A 123 -3.36 -9.47 -3.56
C PHE A 123 -4.33 -10.35 -4.34
N SER A 124 -3.83 -11.42 -4.97
CA SER A 124 -4.66 -12.39 -5.68
C SER A 124 -4.79 -13.67 -4.86
N THR A 125 -6.00 -13.96 -4.39
CA THR A 125 -6.29 -15.13 -3.56
C THR A 125 -6.06 -16.41 -4.34
N MET A 126 -6.56 -16.46 -5.58
CA MET A 126 -6.46 -17.66 -6.42
C MET A 126 -5.03 -17.91 -6.88
N PHE A 127 -4.27 -16.84 -7.21
CA PHE A 127 -2.84 -16.98 -7.49
C PHE A 127 -2.11 -17.58 -6.30
N TYR A 128 -2.29 -17.00 -5.10
CA TYR A 128 -1.61 -17.45 -3.89
C TYR A 128 -1.89 -18.93 -3.58
N LEU A 129 -3.15 -19.36 -3.67
CA LEU A 129 -3.54 -20.75 -3.42
C LEU A 129 -2.98 -21.72 -4.47
N ARG A 130 -2.88 -21.31 -5.74
CA ARG A 130 -2.29 -22.14 -6.81
C ARG A 130 -0.78 -22.23 -6.71
N THR A 131 -0.11 -21.15 -6.34
CA THR A 131 1.34 -21.09 -6.18
C THR A 131 1.81 -21.81 -4.91
N TYR A 132 0.96 -21.85 -3.87
CA TYR A 132 1.30 -22.43 -2.56
C TYR A 132 0.31 -23.53 -2.14
N PRO A 133 0.48 -24.77 -2.66
CA PRO A 133 -0.39 -25.89 -2.37
C PRO A 133 -0.45 -26.27 -0.89
N ASP A 134 0.62 -26.02 -0.12
CA ASP A 134 0.66 -26.19 1.33
C ASP A 134 -0.41 -25.35 2.04
N ILE A 135 -0.63 -24.13 1.56
CA ILE A 135 -1.65 -23.23 2.11
C ILE A 135 -3.03 -23.66 1.67
N ALA A 136 -3.19 -24.05 0.41
CA ALA A 136 -4.46 -24.60 -0.08
C ALA A 136 -4.90 -25.84 0.71
N ALA A 137 -3.97 -26.77 0.98
CA ALA A 137 -4.23 -27.97 1.77
C ALA A 137 -4.55 -27.66 3.25
N SER A 138 -3.94 -26.61 3.82
CA SER A 138 -4.18 -26.21 5.21
C SER A 138 -5.57 -25.59 5.46
N GLY A 139 -6.25 -25.12 4.40
CA GLY A 139 -7.49 -24.36 4.51
C GLY A 139 -7.35 -23.00 5.21
N LEU A 140 -6.13 -22.53 5.45
CA LEU A 140 -5.88 -21.20 6.02
C LEU A 140 -6.30 -20.10 5.05
N ASN A 141 -6.81 -18.99 5.59
CA ASN A 141 -7.06 -17.80 4.80
C ASN A 141 -5.73 -17.30 4.18
N PRO A 142 -5.63 -17.15 2.84
CA PRO A 142 -4.37 -16.84 2.16
C PRO A 142 -3.77 -15.51 2.58
N LEU A 143 -4.61 -14.47 2.70
CA LEU A 143 -4.15 -13.17 3.14
C LEU A 143 -3.65 -13.26 4.59
N TRP A 144 -4.41 -13.91 5.48
CA TRP A 144 -3.97 -14.13 6.87
C TRP A 144 -2.62 -14.86 6.97
N HIS A 145 -2.42 -15.91 6.16
CA HIS A 145 -1.14 -16.60 6.08
C HIS A 145 -0.03 -15.66 5.64
N TYR A 146 -0.26 -14.87 4.59
CA TYR A 146 0.71 -13.89 4.12
C TYR A 146 1.08 -12.87 5.21
N LEU A 147 0.10 -12.33 5.94
CA LEU A 147 0.31 -11.35 7.02
C LEU A 147 1.17 -11.89 8.18
N THR A 148 1.13 -13.20 8.43
CA THR A 148 1.74 -13.81 9.61
C THR A 148 3.07 -14.53 9.31
N VAL A 149 3.16 -15.17 8.15
CA VAL A 149 4.28 -16.04 7.77
C VAL A 149 4.77 -15.73 6.36
N GLY A 150 3.86 -15.68 5.39
CA GLY A 150 4.22 -15.64 3.96
C GLY A 150 5.08 -14.44 3.54
N TRP A 151 4.95 -13.28 4.18
CA TRP A 151 5.81 -12.13 3.88
C TRP A 151 7.28 -12.36 4.26
N ARG A 152 7.54 -13.11 5.35
CA ARG A 152 8.91 -13.45 5.81
C ARG A 152 9.55 -14.52 4.92
N GLU A 153 8.71 -15.36 4.32
CA GLU A 153 9.10 -16.36 3.33
C GLU A 153 9.20 -15.78 1.92
N GLN A 154 9.03 -14.46 1.76
CA GLN A 154 9.09 -13.76 0.48
C GLN A 154 8.12 -14.35 -0.57
N ARG A 155 6.96 -14.83 -0.12
CA ARG A 155 5.94 -15.41 -1.01
C ARG A 155 5.31 -14.33 -1.89
N ALA A 156 5.22 -14.60 -3.19
CA ALA A 156 4.56 -13.75 -4.17
C ALA A 156 3.04 -13.70 -3.92
N ILE A 157 2.44 -12.51 -4.02
CA ILE A 157 1.01 -12.31 -3.73
C ILE A 157 0.14 -12.08 -4.96
N ARG A 158 0.74 -11.86 -6.13
CA ARG A 158 0.04 -11.69 -7.41
C ARG A 158 1.01 -12.00 -8.58
N PRO A 159 0.48 -12.33 -9.76
CA PRO A 159 1.29 -12.43 -10.97
C PRO A 159 1.98 -11.08 -11.26
N GLY A 160 3.26 -11.10 -11.62
CA GLY A 160 3.96 -9.91 -12.11
C GLY A 160 4.56 -8.98 -11.05
N MET A 161 4.77 -9.42 -9.80
CA MET A 161 5.68 -8.71 -8.87
C MET A 161 7.16 -9.07 -9.09
N LEU A 162 7.46 -9.90 -10.08
CA LEU A 162 8.81 -10.09 -10.61
C LEU A 162 8.82 -9.55 -12.04
N SER A 163 9.07 -8.26 -12.18
CA SER A 163 9.83 -7.78 -13.33
C SER A 163 11.24 -7.55 -12.83
N GLU A 164 12.12 -8.45 -13.28
CA GLU A 164 13.56 -8.48 -13.09
C GLU A 164 14.25 -7.19 -13.55
N GLY A 165 15.50 -7.00 -13.10
CA GLY A 165 16.49 -6.15 -13.76
C GLY A 165 17.31 -5.30 -12.82
#